data_AF-A0A932VBZ2-F1
#
_entry.id   AF-A0A932VBZ2-F1
#
_cell.length_a   1.000
_cell.length_b   1.000
_cell.length_c   1.000
_cell.angle_alpha   90.00
_cell.angle_beta   90.00
_cell.angle_gamma   90.00
#
_symmetry.space_group_name_H-M   'P 1'
#
loop_
_entity.id
_entity.type
_entity.pdbx_description
1 polymer ?
#
loop_
_entity_poly.entity_id
_entity_poly.type
_entity_poly.pdbx_seq_one_letter_code
_entity_poly.pdbx_strand_id
1 'polypeptide(L)'
;MERALANAWGRRFTALWWDWCAFWFYSPAPARMRLFRVALGSMLFVFYSIRAVDLMLWFSETGIMPLSIVPDMLPMNYRQSIFFYLSSDAAIWIGNAIYLLALALLALGIRPRYSAGVAFILHVSFLHRDMVPSYGVDMIASFFLFYLCFADYAEKRKQSSGRTMLGSMACRLIQIQICIIYAYSGLDKVKGVQWWGGEALWGVVSNVQIARWDFSFVAHFPLLLVAATYSTLAWEIYFPVLIWFKPLRNFMLLFGVALHIGIGLVVNIPFFASIMIISYLVFLDETVAARIWKKLKQAEMLSVIR
;
A
#
# COMPACT_ATOMS: atom_id res chain seq x y z
N MET A 1 15.57 -27.12 -42.17
CA MET A 1 15.97 -25.97 -41.33
C MET A 1 14.75 -25.25 -40.72
N GLU A 2 13.75 -24.86 -41.51
CA GLU A 2 12.52 -24.19 -41.03
C GLU A 2 11.73 -24.98 -39.97
N ARG A 3 11.53 -26.30 -40.15
CA ARG A 3 10.87 -27.14 -39.13
C ARG A 3 11.64 -27.22 -37.80
N ALA A 4 12.97 -27.16 -37.85
CA ALA A 4 13.82 -27.17 -36.65
C ALA A 4 13.76 -25.81 -35.92
N LEU A 5 13.71 -24.70 -36.67
CA LEU A 5 13.51 -23.35 -36.13
C LEU A 5 12.10 -23.19 -35.54
N ALA A 6 11.04 -23.63 -36.24
CA ALA A 6 9.67 -23.62 -35.73
C ALA A 6 9.53 -24.42 -34.41
N ASN A 7 10.19 -25.59 -34.32
CA ASN A 7 10.24 -26.39 -33.09
C ASN A 7 11.05 -25.71 -31.96
N ALA A 8 12.09 -24.94 -32.29
CA ALA A 8 12.86 -24.17 -31.30
C ALA A 8 12.07 -22.96 -30.78
N TRP A 9 11.37 -22.23 -31.65
CA TRP A 9 10.46 -21.15 -31.26
C TRP A 9 9.29 -21.66 -30.43
N GLY A 10 8.68 -22.79 -30.80
CA GLY A 10 7.64 -23.44 -30.01
C GLY A 10 8.10 -23.80 -28.59
N ARG A 11 9.29 -24.40 -28.45
CA ARG A 11 9.87 -24.73 -27.14
C ARG A 11 10.18 -23.48 -26.29
N ARG A 12 10.75 -22.43 -26.90
CA ARG A 12 11.02 -21.16 -26.20
C ARG A 12 9.74 -20.48 -25.74
N PHE A 13 8.71 -20.45 -26.59
CA PHE A 13 7.41 -19.89 -26.23
C PHE A 13 6.77 -20.66 -25.07
N THR A 14 6.80 -22.00 -25.10
CA THR A 14 6.27 -22.80 -23.98
C THR A 14 7.05 -22.55 -22.68
N ALA A 15 8.37 -22.40 -22.73
CA ALA A 15 9.18 -22.12 -21.56
C ALA A 15 8.83 -20.74 -20.96
N LEU A 16 8.77 -19.69 -21.79
CA LEU A 16 8.36 -18.34 -21.36
C LEU A 16 6.94 -18.32 -20.79
N TRP A 17 6.02 -19.08 -21.38
CA TRP A 17 4.66 -19.22 -20.87
C TRP A 17 4.62 -19.88 -19.49
N TRP A 18 5.42 -20.94 -19.29
CA TRP A 18 5.54 -21.59 -17.99
C TRP A 18 6.19 -20.70 -16.94
N ASP A 19 7.23 -19.94 -17.31
CA ASP A 19 7.86 -18.96 -16.42
C ASP A 19 6.87 -17.85 -16.03
N TRP A 20 6.07 -17.37 -16.99
CA TRP A 20 4.99 -16.41 -16.75
C TRP A 20 3.93 -16.96 -15.78
N CYS A 21 3.44 -18.18 -16.04
CA CYS A 21 2.51 -18.86 -15.15
C CYS A 21 3.12 -19.07 -13.75
N ALA A 22 4.39 -19.46 -13.68
CA ALA A 22 5.11 -19.67 -12.42
C ALA A 22 5.24 -18.37 -11.61
N PHE A 23 5.55 -17.26 -12.30
CA PHE A 23 5.62 -15.93 -11.70
C PHE A 23 4.29 -15.54 -11.04
N TRP A 24 3.16 -15.71 -11.74
CA TRP A 24 1.84 -15.29 -11.26
C TRP A 24 1.20 -16.25 -10.27
N PHE A 25 1.25 -17.56 -10.52
CA PHE A 25 0.36 -18.51 -9.85
C PHE A 25 1.08 -19.53 -8.94
N TYR A 26 2.39 -19.75 -9.13
CA TYR A 26 3.12 -20.81 -8.43
C TYR A 26 4.27 -20.30 -7.54
N SER A 27 4.14 -19.09 -6.99
CA SER A 27 5.07 -18.53 -6.00
C SER A 27 4.38 -18.34 -4.65
N PRO A 28 4.00 -19.45 -3.97
CA PRO A 28 3.29 -19.38 -2.70
C PRO A 28 4.16 -18.67 -1.67
N ALA A 29 3.56 -17.69 -0.99
CA ALA A 29 4.26 -16.91 0.02
C ALA A 29 3.34 -16.54 1.17
N PRO A 30 2.86 -17.56 1.89
CA PRO A 30 1.88 -17.37 2.95
C PRO A 30 2.40 -16.48 4.09
N ALA A 31 3.67 -16.57 4.47
CA ALA A 31 4.20 -15.81 5.60
C ALA A 31 4.32 -14.32 5.27
N ARG A 32 4.90 -13.95 4.12
CA ARG A 32 5.03 -12.52 3.74
C ARG A 32 3.66 -11.85 3.63
N MET A 33 2.68 -12.57 3.08
CA MET A 33 1.32 -12.05 2.92
C MET A 33 0.53 -12.00 4.23
N ARG A 34 0.77 -12.92 5.17
CA ARG A 34 0.22 -12.83 6.53
C ARG A 34 0.77 -11.63 7.29
N LEU A 35 2.09 -11.41 7.24
CA LEU A 35 2.73 -10.23 7.84
C LEU A 35 2.15 -8.94 7.25
N PHE A 36 2.11 -8.84 5.92
CA PHE A 36 1.54 -7.70 5.21
C PHE A 36 0.08 -7.45 5.63
N ARG A 37 -0.76 -8.48 5.63
CA ARG A 37 -2.17 -8.39 6.03
C ARG A 37 -2.33 -7.86 7.46
N VAL A 38 -1.61 -8.44 8.43
CA VAL A 38 -1.68 -8.01 9.83
C VAL A 38 -1.27 -6.55 9.94
N ALA A 39 -0.10 -6.19 9.39
CA ALA A 39 0.43 -4.83 9.49
C ALA A 39 -0.49 -3.81 8.81
N LEU A 40 -0.98 -4.10 7.60
CA LEU A 40 -1.91 -3.23 6.87
C LEU A 40 -3.24 -3.07 7.62
N GLY A 41 -3.86 -4.17 8.04
CA GLY A 41 -5.14 -4.14 8.75
C GLY A 41 -5.05 -3.36 10.06
N SER A 42 -4.00 -3.59 10.86
CA SER A 42 -3.77 -2.87 12.12
C SER A 42 -3.49 -1.38 11.90
N MET A 43 -2.65 -1.04 10.92
CA MET A 43 -2.32 0.36 10.62
C MET A 43 -3.55 1.12 10.11
N LEU A 44 -4.32 0.53 9.18
CA LEU A 44 -5.54 1.15 8.68
C LEU A 44 -6.60 1.28 9.78
N PHE A 45 -6.72 0.28 10.66
CA PHE A 45 -7.63 0.37 11.81
C PHE A 45 -7.31 1.61 12.64
N VAL A 46 -6.05 1.79 13.06
CA VAL A 46 -5.61 2.96 13.83
C VAL A 46 -5.88 4.26 13.06
N PHE A 47 -5.51 4.30 11.78
CA PHE A 47 -5.69 5.47 10.94
C PHE A 47 -7.15 5.91 10.85
N TYR A 48 -8.06 4.97 10.55
CA TYR A 48 -9.49 5.29 10.43
C TYR A 48 -10.18 5.46 11.78
N SER A 49 -9.67 4.89 12.87
CA SER A 49 -10.13 5.21 14.23
C SER A 49 -9.82 6.67 14.59
N ILE A 50 -8.64 7.17 14.24
CA ILE A 50 -8.30 8.59 14.44
C ILE A 50 -9.19 9.48 13.57
N ARG A 51 -9.37 9.13 12.29
CA ARG A 51 -10.26 9.89 11.39
C ARG A 51 -11.72 9.87 11.86
N ALA A 52 -12.15 8.84 12.58
CA ALA A 52 -13.51 8.76 13.10
C ALA A 52 -13.84 9.85 14.14
N VAL A 53 -12.84 10.52 14.73
CA VAL A 53 -13.05 11.67 15.63
C VAL A 53 -13.82 12.80 14.92
N ASP A 54 -13.47 13.07 13.66
CA ASP A 54 -14.10 14.11 12.84
C ASP A 54 -15.07 13.50 11.80
N LEU A 55 -15.62 12.31 12.06
CA LEU A 55 -16.41 11.58 11.05
C LEU A 55 -17.60 12.41 10.52
N MET A 56 -18.32 13.10 11.41
CA MET A 56 -19.47 13.92 11.02
C MET A 56 -19.05 15.22 10.33
N LEU A 57 -17.87 15.76 10.64
CA LEU A 57 -17.36 16.95 9.98
C LEU A 57 -17.16 16.71 8.48
N TRP A 58 -16.68 15.52 8.11
CA TRP A 58 -16.39 15.17 6.72
C TRP A 58 -17.61 14.57 6.00
N PHE A 59 -18.33 13.65 6.64
CA PHE A 59 -19.28 12.79 5.92
C PHE A 59 -20.76 13.10 6.18
N SER A 60 -21.11 13.93 7.18
CA SER A 60 -22.51 14.32 7.44
C SER A 60 -23.05 15.28 6.38
N GLU A 61 -24.37 15.33 6.22
CA GLU A 61 -25.08 16.35 5.42
C GLU A 61 -24.93 17.77 6.00
N THR A 62 -24.57 17.88 7.28
CA THR A 62 -24.30 19.17 7.94
C THR A 62 -22.80 19.48 8.02
N GLY A 63 -21.96 18.61 7.46
CA GLY A 63 -20.50 18.75 7.46
C GLY A 63 -19.98 19.73 6.41
N ILE A 64 -18.68 19.68 6.17
CA ILE A 64 -17.98 20.52 5.19
C ILE A 64 -18.42 20.19 3.76
N MET A 65 -18.78 18.92 3.50
CA MET A 65 -19.22 18.46 2.18
C MET A 65 -20.62 17.79 2.23
N PRO A 66 -21.71 18.58 2.27
CA PRO A 66 -23.08 18.08 2.08
C PRO A 66 -23.28 17.43 0.71
N LEU A 67 -24.20 16.47 0.58
CA LEU A 67 -24.44 15.77 -0.69
C LEU A 67 -24.92 16.69 -1.81
N SER A 68 -25.58 17.80 -1.47
CA SER A 68 -26.08 18.77 -2.43
C SER A 68 -24.99 19.44 -3.26
N ILE A 69 -23.78 19.59 -2.72
CA ILE A 69 -22.66 20.28 -3.39
C ILE A 69 -21.65 19.32 -4.03
N VAL A 70 -21.73 18.01 -3.73
CA VAL A 70 -20.79 17.01 -4.26
C VAL A 70 -20.74 16.98 -5.79
N PRO A 71 -21.89 17.05 -6.51
CA PRO A 71 -21.87 17.02 -7.97
C PRO A 71 -21.18 18.23 -8.61
N ASP A 72 -21.19 19.37 -7.92
CA ASP A 72 -20.59 20.63 -8.40
C ASP A 72 -19.08 20.68 -8.11
N MET A 73 -18.67 20.10 -6.97
CA MET A 73 -17.28 20.15 -6.52
C MET A 73 -16.42 19.03 -7.09
N LEU A 74 -17.02 17.93 -7.53
CA LEU A 74 -16.27 16.74 -7.86
C LEU A 74 -16.82 15.97 -9.07
N PRO A 75 -15.96 15.27 -9.85
CA PRO A 75 -16.41 14.47 -10.98
C PRO A 75 -17.32 13.31 -10.53
N MET A 76 -18.57 13.32 -10.97
CA MET A 76 -19.55 12.28 -10.63
C MET A 76 -19.56 11.07 -11.57
N ASN A 77 -18.91 11.19 -12.73
CA ASN A 77 -18.86 10.11 -13.70
C ASN A 77 -18.20 8.87 -13.08
N TYR A 78 -18.94 7.75 -13.03
CA TYR A 78 -18.51 6.47 -12.46
C TYR A 78 -18.26 6.46 -10.95
N ARG A 79 -18.63 7.53 -10.23
CA ARG A 79 -18.51 7.58 -8.78
C ARG A 79 -19.70 6.93 -8.11
N GLN A 80 -19.43 5.99 -7.22
CA GLN A 80 -20.46 5.28 -6.47
C GLN A 80 -20.07 5.16 -5.00
N SER A 81 -21.03 5.44 -4.13
CA SER A 81 -20.92 5.29 -2.69
C SER A 81 -22.24 4.81 -2.11
N ILE A 82 -22.20 3.87 -1.18
CA ILE A 82 -23.37 3.46 -0.40
C ILE A 82 -23.96 4.67 0.36
N PHE A 83 -23.10 5.61 0.77
CA PHE A 83 -23.49 6.79 1.55
C PHE A 83 -24.12 7.92 0.71
N PHE A 84 -24.23 7.75 -0.61
CA PHE A 84 -25.12 8.60 -1.42
C PHE A 84 -26.60 8.23 -1.25
N TYR A 85 -26.87 6.98 -0.87
CA TYR A 85 -28.21 6.46 -0.67
C TYR A 85 -28.56 6.37 0.82
N LEU A 86 -27.56 6.09 1.66
CA LEU A 86 -27.67 6.00 3.11
C LEU A 86 -26.87 7.14 3.76
N SER A 87 -27.39 8.37 3.67
CA SER A 87 -26.67 9.57 4.10
C SER A 87 -26.97 10.05 5.52
N SER A 88 -27.84 9.36 6.26
CA SER A 88 -28.11 9.71 7.66
C SER A 88 -26.87 9.54 8.53
N ASP A 89 -26.72 10.38 9.55
CA ASP A 89 -25.60 10.32 10.50
C ASP A 89 -25.45 8.92 11.12
N ALA A 90 -26.59 8.28 11.45
CA ALA A 90 -26.62 6.92 11.95
C ALA A 90 -26.03 5.91 10.94
N ALA A 91 -26.36 6.02 9.66
CA ALA A 91 -25.82 5.14 8.63
C ALA A 91 -24.30 5.32 8.44
N ILE A 92 -23.81 6.55 8.54
CA ILE A 92 -22.38 6.87 8.46
C ILE A 92 -21.63 6.26 9.65
N TRP A 93 -22.13 6.42 10.88
CA TRP A 93 -21.54 5.82 12.08
C TRP A 93 -21.56 4.29 12.03
N ILE A 94 -22.68 3.69 11.63
CA ILE A 94 -22.80 2.23 11.49
C ILE A 94 -21.82 1.73 10.41
N GLY A 95 -21.75 2.41 9.27
CA GLY A 95 -20.81 2.09 8.19
C GLY A 95 -19.35 2.17 8.65
N ASN A 96 -18.99 3.19 9.44
CA ASN A 96 -17.65 3.32 10.01
C ASN A 96 -17.35 2.20 11.02
N ALA A 97 -18.28 1.88 11.91
CA ALA A 97 -18.11 0.80 12.88
C ALA A 97 -17.92 -0.57 12.18
N ILE A 98 -18.70 -0.86 11.14
CA ILE A 98 -18.54 -2.07 10.32
C ILE A 98 -17.19 -2.06 9.60
N TYR A 99 -16.75 -0.89 9.10
CA TYR A 99 -15.47 -0.75 8.44
C TYR A 99 -14.30 -1.03 9.38
N LEU A 100 -14.30 -0.43 10.58
CA LEU A 100 -13.29 -0.68 11.61
C LEU A 100 -13.29 -2.14 12.05
N LEU A 101 -14.47 -2.75 12.24
CA LEU A 101 -14.57 -4.18 12.53
C LEU A 101 -13.97 -5.02 11.40
N ALA A 102 -14.27 -4.70 10.13
CA ALA A 102 -13.71 -5.42 9.00
C ALA A 102 -12.17 -5.32 8.94
N LEU A 103 -11.59 -4.16 9.24
CA LEU A 103 -10.14 -3.97 9.34
C LEU A 103 -9.53 -4.76 10.51
N ALA A 104 -10.18 -4.78 11.68
CA ALA A 104 -9.74 -5.56 12.82
C ALA A 104 -9.79 -7.07 12.52
N LEU A 105 -10.88 -7.58 11.93
CA LEU A 105 -11.00 -8.97 11.49
C LEU A 105 -9.96 -9.31 10.41
N LEU A 106 -9.71 -8.36 9.49
CA LEU A 106 -8.66 -8.49 8.48
C LEU A 106 -7.29 -8.59 9.14
N ALA A 107 -6.99 -7.83 10.19
CA ALA A 107 -5.73 -7.89 10.95
C ALA A 107 -5.60 -9.17 11.78
N LEU A 108 -6.69 -9.68 12.35
CA LEU A 108 -6.72 -10.95 13.09
C LEU A 108 -6.70 -12.19 12.17
N GLY A 109 -6.99 -12.02 10.88
CA GLY A 109 -6.99 -13.11 9.91
C GLY A 109 -8.23 -13.98 9.99
N ILE A 110 -9.32 -13.45 10.55
CA ILE A 110 -10.62 -14.10 10.63
C ILE A 110 -11.31 -13.90 9.28
N ARG A 111 -11.53 -14.98 8.53
CA ARG A 111 -12.16 -14.94 7.18
C ARG A 111 -11.60 -13.82 6.28
N PRO A 112 -10.26 -13.78 6.06
CA PRO A 112 -9.55 -12.59 5.57
C PRO A 112 -10.06 -12.06 4.23
N ARG A 113 -10.51 -12.92 3.32
CA ARG A 113 -11.07 -12.50 2.02
C ARG A 113 -12.39 -11.73 2.16
N TYR A 114 -13.26 -12.17 3.06
CA TYR A 114 -14.54 -11.52 3.30
C TYR A 114 -14.33 -10.21 4.07
N SER A 115 -13.46 -10.23 5.08
CA SER A 115 -13.07 -9.01 5.79
C SER A 115 -12.44 -7.97 4.86
N ALA A 116 -11.55 -8.39 3.94
CA ALA A 116 -11.00 -7.51 2.92
C ALA A 116 -12.08 -6.98 1.96
N GLY A 117 -13.02 -7.82 1.53
CA GLY A 117 -14.14 -7.41 0.66
C GLY A 117 -15.04 -6.36 1.30
N VAL A 118 -15.47 -6.58 2.54
CA VAL A 118 -16.26 -5.59 3.30
C VAL A 118 -15.45 -4.31 3.52
N ALA A 119 -14.18 -4.44 3.93
CA ALA A 119 -13.31 -3.30 4.12
C ALA A 119 -13.11 -2.49 2.83
N PHE A 120 -12.90 -3.15 1.69
CA PHE A 120 -12.73 -2.51 0.39
C PHE A 120 -13.97 -1.74 -0.04
N ILE A 121 -15.15 -2.36 0.04
CA ILE A 121 -16.42 -1.73 -0.36
C ILE A 121 -16.70 -0.48 0.48
N LEU A 122 -16.55 -0.57 1.80
CA LEU A 122 -16.76 0.56 2.69
C LEU A 122 -15.69 1.64 2.52
N HIS A 123 -14.42 1.24 2.36
CA HIS A 123 -13.32 2.16 2.08
C HIS A 123 -13.57 2.99 0.82
N VAL A 124 -13.90 2.35 -0.31
CA VAL A 124 -14.22 3.05 -1.55
C VAL A 124 -15.50 3.88 -1.40
N SER A 125 -16.49 3.40 -0.64
CA SER A 125 -17.71 4.18 -0.37
C SER A 125 -17.41 5.46 0.41
N PHE A 126 -16.57 5.41 1.44
CA PHE A 126 -16.13 6.61 2.16
C PHE A 126 -15.30 7.54 1.26
N LEU A 127 -14.33 6.99 0.53
CA LEU A 127 -13.48 7.75 -0.40
C LEU A 127 -14.30 8.52 -1.45
N HIS A 128 -15.32 7.87 -2.02
CA HIS A 128 -16.21 8.48 -2.99
C HIS A 128 -17.27 9.39 -2.36
N ARG A 129 -17.64 9.18 -1.09
CA ARG A 129 -18.57 10.07 -0.38
C ARG A 129 -17.95 11.44 -0.15
N ASP A 130 -16.67 11.47 0.25
CA ASP A 130 -15.90 12.70 0.38
C ASP A 130 -14.40 12.44 0.11
N MET A 131 -13.87 13.09 -0.93
CA MET A 131 -12.46 13.01 -1.32
C MET A 131 -11.57 14.05 -0.64
N VAL A 132 -12.14 15.09 -0.01
CA VAL A 132 -11.40 16.18 0.64
C VAL A 132 -10.45 15.67 1.73
N PRO A 133 -10.86 14.76 2.66
CA PRO A 133 -9.95 14.26 3.69
C PRO A 133 -8.98 13.18 3.18
N SER A 134 -9.01 12.87 1.88
CA SER A 134 -8.31 11.72 1.29
C SER A 134 -6.96 12.14 0.72
N TYR A 135 -5.94 11.30 0.93
CA TYR A 135 -4.61 11.51 0.36
C TYR A 135 -3.96 10.17 0.00
N GLY A 136 -2.65 10.16 -0.29
CA GLY A 136 -1.95 9.01 -0.85
C GLY A 136 -2.17 7.68 -0.11
N VAL A 137 -2.30 7.70 1.23
CA VAL A 137 -2.57 6.49 2.01
C VAL A 137 -3.90 5.83 1.63
N ASP A 138 -4.95 6.61 1.38
CA ASP A 138 -6.27 6.11 1.04
C ASP A 138 -6.25 5.47 -0.36
N MET A 139 -5.58 6.12 -1.32
CA MET A 139 -5.43 5.61 -2.68
C MET A 139 -4.66 4.27 -2.70
N ILE A 140 -3.58 4.16 -1.93
CA ILE A 140 -2.80 2.92 -1.82
C ILE A 140 -3.62 1.83 -1.14
N ALA A 141 -4.34 2.18 -0.05
CA ALA A 141 -5.19 1.25 0.67
C ALA A 141 -6.28 0.66 -0.24
N SER A 142 -6.87 1.44 -1.16
CA SER A 142 -7.83 0.96 -2.15
C SER A 142 -7.30 -0.22 -2.96
N PHE A 143 -6.11 -0.08 -3.54
CA PHE A 143 -5.49 -1.16 -4.33
C PHE A 143 -5.17 -2.38 -3.47
N PHE A 144 -4.59 -2.17 -2.29
CA PHE A 144 -4.18 -3.28 -1.42
C PHE A 144 -5.36 -4.06 -0.85
N LEU A 145 -6.41 -3.37 -0.40
CA LEU A 145 -7.64 -4.01 0.07
C LEU A 145 -8.30 -4.80 -1.06
N PHE A 146 -8.38 -4.23 -2.27
CA PHE A 146 -8.90 -4.91 -3.45
C PHE A 146 -8.13 -6.21 -3.75
N TYR A 147 -6.80 -6.16 -3.78
CA TYR A 147 -6.00 -7.36 -4.06
C TYR A 147 -6.16 -8.43 -2.97
N LEU A 148 -6.32 -8.03 -1.70
CA LEU A 148 -6.55 -8.97 -0.60
C LEU A 148 -7.90 -9.70 -0.67
N CYS A 149 -8.90 -9.18 -1.40
CA CYS A 149 -10.16 -9.89 -1.67
C CYS A 149 -9.94 -11.26 -2.34
N PHE A 150 -8.87 -11.39 -3.13
CA PHE A 150 -8.53 -12.62 -3.85
C PHE A 150 -7.68 -13.58 -3.02
N ALA A 151 -7.14 -13.14 -1.88
CA ALA A 151 -6.03 -13.81 -1.23
C ALA A 151 -6.47 -14.54 0.06
N ASP A 152 -6.50 -15.88 0.05
CA ASP A 152 -6.88 -16.69 1.23
C ASP A 152 -5.65 -17.11 2.04
N TYR A 153 -5.28 -16.34 3.06
CA TYR A 153 -4.12 -16.62 3.93
C TYR A 153 -4.48 -17.06 5.34
N ALA A 154 -5.69 -17.59 5.54
CA ALA A 154 -6.11 -18.11 6.84
C ALA A 154 -5.11 -19.14 7.38
N GLU A 155 -4.80 -19.06 8.68
CA GLU A 155 -3.78 -19.90 9.32
C GLU A 155 -4.16 -21.38 9.39
N LYS A 156 -5.45 -21.67 9.63
CA LYS A 156 -5.92 -23.01 10.04
C LYS A 156 -6.58 -23.83 8.92
N ARG A 157 -6.58 -23.33 7.67
CA ARG A 157 -7.31 -23.99 6.57
C ARG A 157 -6.34 -24.65 5.61
N LYS A 158 -6.55 -25.94 5.33
CA LYS A 158 -5.87 -26.66 4.24
C LYS A 158 -6.21 -25.92 2.93
N GLN A 159 -5.23 -25.21 2.38
CA GLN A 159 -5.45 -24.39 1.18
C GLN A 159 -5.60 -25.32 -0.02
N SER A 160 -6.69 -25.17 -0.77
CA SER A 160 -6.83 -25.84 -2.06
C SER A 160 -5.90 -25.18 -3.09
N SER A 161 -5.45 -25.94 -4.09
CA SER A 161 -4.51 -25.46 -5.13
C SER A 161 -4.93 -24.12 -5.74
N GLY A 162 -6.19 -23.96 -6.12
CA GLY A 162 -6.71 -22.70 -6.70
C GLY A 162 -6.70 -21.50 -5.74
N ARG A 163 -6.82 -21.71 -4.43
CA ARG A 163 -6.73 -20.62 -3.44
C ARG A 163 -5.30 -20.13 -3.26
N THR A 164 -4.34 -21.05 -3.34
CA THR A 164 -2.91 -20.73 -3.33
C THR A 164 -2.49 -19.94 -4.57
N MET A 165 -3.09 -20.24 -5.73
CA MET A 165 -2.86 -19.49 -6.98
C MET A 165 -3.34 -18.04 -6.89
N LEU A 166 -4.58 -17.81 -6.44
CA LEU A 166 -5.12 -16.45 -6.28
C LEU A 166 -4.35 -15.65 -5.23
N GLY A 167 -3.87 -16.30 -4.17
CA GLY A 167 -2.95 -15.68 -3.22
C GLY A 167 -1.66 -15.23 -3.91
N SER A 168 -0.99 -16.15 -4.62
CA SER A 168 0.25 -15.82 -5.36
C SER A 168 0.03 -14.64 -6.31
N MET A 169 -1.07 -14.63 -7.05
CA MET A 169 -1.46 -13.55 -7.95
C MET A 169 -1.65 -12.22 -7.20
N ALA A 170 -2.42 -12.21 -6.11
CA ALA A 170 -2.62 -11.03 -5.28
C ALA A 170 -1.31 -10.46 -4.75
N CYS A 171 -0.39 -11.32 -4.32
CA CYS A 171 0.94 -10.90 -3.90
C CYS A 171 1.71 -10.21 -5.04
N ARG A 172 1.66 -10.76 -6.26
CA ARG A 172 2.32 -10.14 -7.44
C ARG A 172 1.67 -8.83 -7.82
N LEU A 173 0.35 -8.72 -7.77
CA LEU A 173 -0.37 -7.48 -8.02
C LEU A 173 0.07 -6.37 -7.05
N ILE A 174 0.21 -6.69 -5.75
CA ILE A 174 0.74 -5.72 -4.77
C ILE A 174 2.18 -5.31 -5.12
N GLN A 175 3.06 -6.26 -5.42
CA GLN A 175 4.45 -5.96 -5.79
C GLN A 175 4.54 -5.07 -7.04
N ILE A 176 3.76 -5.38 -8.07
CA ILE A 176 3.71 -4.61 -9.32
C ILE A 176 3.10 -3.23 -9.06
N GLN A 177 2.04 -3.13 -8.26
CA GLN A 177 1.44 -1.85 -7.90
C GLN A 177 2.46 -0.93 -7.21
N ILE A 178 3.28 -1.46 -6.31
CA ILE A 178 4.37 -0.70 -5.67
C ILE A 178 5.40 -0.26 -6.71
N CYS A 179 5.76 -1.13 -7.66
CA CYS A 179 6.65 -0.76 -8.77
C CYS A 179 6.05 0.37 -9.63
N ILE A 180 4.74 0.32 -9.91
CA ILE A 180 4.04 1.37 -10.67
C ILE A 180 4.05 2.69 -9.88
N ILE A 181 3.77 2.65 -8.58
CA ILE A 181 3.80 3.86 -7.72
C ILE A 181 5.17 4.54 -7.79
N TYR A 182 6.26 3.80 -7.61
CA TYR A 182 7.61 4.38 -7.67
C TYR A 182 8.02 4.80 -9.08
N ALA A 183 7.70 4.00 -10.11
CA ALA A 183 7.97 4.38 -11.49
C ALA A 183 7.27 5.70 -11.85
N TYR A 184 5.98 5.80 -11.55
CA TYR A 184 5.20 7.01 -11.82
C TYR A 184 5.76 8.20 -11.02
N SER A 185 6.00 8.02 -9.73
CA SER A 185 6.58 9.05 -8.85
C SER A 185 7.92 9.57 -9.37
N GLY A 186 8.85 8.66 -9.72
CA GLY A 186 10.17 9.04 -10.22
C GLY A 186 10.10 9.72 -11.59
N LEU A 187 9.35 9.15 -12.54
CA LEU A 187 9.19 9.72 -13.88
C LEU A 187 8.47 11.07 -13.87
N ASP A 188 7.53 11.28 -12.95
CA ASP A 188 6.86 12.57 -12.81
C ASP A 188 7.82 13.63 -12.26
N LYS A 189 8.65 13.27 -11.27
CA LYS A 189 9.70 14.15 -10.74
C LYS A 189 10.73 14.57 -11.79
N VAL A 190 11.08 13.70 -12.74
CA VAL A 190 11.98 14.04 -13.86
C VAL A 190 11.47 15.24 -14.69
N LYS A 191 10.16 15.53 -14.69
CA LYS A 191 9.62 16.70 -15.40
C LYS A 191 9.85 18.02 -14.66
N GLY A 192 10.15 17.98 -13.35
CA GLY A 192 10.28 19.16 -12.51
C GLY A 192 11.71 19.72 -12.50
N VAL A 193 11.87 21.00 -12.82
CA VAL A 193 13.18 21.69 -12.87
C VAL A 193 13.94 21.60 -11.54
N GLN A 194 13.22 21.65 -10.41
CA GLN A 194 13.81 21.56 -9.06
C GLN A 194 14.55 20.22 -8.81
N TRP A 195 14.15 19.14 -9.47
CA TRP A 195 14.83 17.85 -9.35
C TRP A 195 16.16 17.86 -10.09
N TRP A 196 16.23 18.54 -11.24
CA TRP A 196 17.46 18.75 -12.01
C TRP A 196 18.40 19.77 -11.38
N GLY A 197 17.86 20.73 -10.61
CA GLY A 197 18.66 21.67 -9.82
C GLY A 197 19.23 21.07 -8.53
N GLY A 198 18.76 19.87 -8.11
CA GLY A 198 19.13 19.27 -6.82
C GLY A 198 18.52 19.96 -5.60
N GLU A 199 17.52 20.83 -5.81
CA GLU A 199 16.91 21.69 -4.79
C GLU A 199 15.54 21.19 -4.32
N ALA A 200 14.99 20.14 -4.94
CA ALA A 200 13.65 19.64 -4.63
C ALA A 200 13.46 19.31 -3.14
N LEU A 201 14.43 18.63 -2.50
CA LEU A 201 14.31 18.32 -1.07
C LEU A 201 14.48 19.54 -0.18
N TRP A 202 15.22 20.58 -0.60
CA TRP A 202 15.25 21.84 0.13
C TRP A 202 13.83 22.44 0.18
N GLY A 203 13.14 22.48 -0.95
CA GLY A 203 11.76 22.98 -1.04
C GLY A 203 10.76 22.22 -0.16
N VAL A 204 11.00 20.92 0.11
CA VAL A 204 10.18 20.13 1.04
C VAL A 204 10.51 20.50 2.49
N VAL A 205 11.79 20.51 2.83
CA VAL A 205 12.29 20.68 4.21
C VAL A 205 12.08 22.12 4.71
N SER A 206 12.16 23.12 3.83
CA SER A 206 11.97 24.53 4.17
C SER A 206 10.50 24.98 4.15
N ASN A 207 9.57 24.12 3.73
CA ASN A 207 8.16 24.47 3.62
C ASN A 207 7.44 24.26 4.95
N VAL A 208 7.19 25.38 5.65
CA VAL A 208 6.53 25.43 6.96
C VAL A 208 5.09 24.88 6.97
N GLN A 209 4.43 24.74 5.82
CA GLN A 209 3.07 24.19 5.74
C GLN A 209 3.04 22.67 5.79
N ILE A 210 4.12 22.01 5.37
CA ILE A 210 4.19 20.54 5.26
C ILE A 210 5.25 19.92 6.18
N ALA A 211 6.28 20.68 6.54
CA ALA A 211 7.32 20.24 7.45
C ALA A 211 6.77 20.09 8.86
N ARG A 212 7.10 18.98 9.51
CA ARG A 212 6.64 18.64 10.86
C ARG A 212 7.45 19.35 11.95
N TRP A 213 8.73 19.60 11.67
CA TRP A 213 9.68 20.22 12.58
C TRP A 213 10.49 21.28 11.85
N ASP A 214 11.15 22.15 12.60
CA ASP A 214 12.13 23.07 12.04
C ASP A 214 13.43 22.32 11.69
N PHE A 215 13.69 22.21 10.39
CA PHE A 215 14.89 21.62 9.82
C PHE A 215 15.78 22.66 9.13
N SER A 216 15.62 23.95 9.46
CA SER A 216 16.42 25.05 8.91
C SER A 216 17.93 24.83 9.05
N PHE A 217 18.39 24.10 10.07
CA PHE A 217 19.79 23.75 10.24
C PHE A 217 20.38 23.00 9.03
N VAL A 218 19.57 22.26 8.25
CA VAL A 218 20.01 21.51 7.07
C VAL A 218 20.50 22.44 5.95
N ALA A 219 20.14 23.74 5.99
CA ALA A 219 20.68 24.76 5.09
C ALA A 219 22.22 24.84 5.12
N HIS A 220 22.85 24.46 6.23
CA HIS A 220 24.31 24.43 6.38
C HIS A 220 24.96 23.22 5.67
N PHE A 221 24.16 22.29 5.14
CA PHE A 221 24.61 21.06 4.49
C PHE A 221 24.02 20.94 3.06
N PRO A 222 24.26 21.89 2.14
CA PRO A 222 23.64 21.89 0.82
C PRO A 222 23.98 20.66 -0.01
N LEU A 223 25.21 20.15 0.09
CA LEU A 223 25.62 18.93 -0.61
C LEU A 223 24.83 17.70 -0.15
N LEU A 224 24.43 17.64 1.12
CA LEU A 224 23.60 16.55 1.63
C LEU A 224 22.21 16.58 0.98
N LEU A 225 21.60 17.76 0.85
CA LEU A 225 20.30 17.94 0.20
C LEU A 225 20.33 17.58 -1.29
N VAL A 226 21.39 17.99 -1.99
CA VAL A 226 21.60 17.65 -3.40
C VAL A 226 21.77 16.15 -3.57
N ALA A 227 22.64 15.53 -2.76
CA ALA A 227 22.85 14.08 -2.79
C ALA A 227 21.58 13.30 -2.47
N ALA A 228 20.80 13.73 -1.46
CA ALA A 228 19.53 13.13 -1.11
C ALA A 228 18.49 13.28 -2.24
N THR A 229 18.42 14.45 -2.89
CA THR A 229 17.50 14.72 -4.01
C THR A 229 17.75 13.74 -5.16
N TYR A 230 18.99 13.62 -5.61
CA TYR A 230 19.34 12.68 -6.68
C TYR A 230 19.24 11.22 -6.26
N SER A 231 19.54 10.90 -5.00
CA SER A 231 19.37 9.54 -4.48
C SER A 231 17.91 9.10 -4.47
N THR A 232 16.99 9.97 -4.05
CA THR A 232 15.54 9.72 -4.13
C THR A 232 15.10 9.51 -5.57
N LEU A 233 15.52 10.39 -6.49
CA LEU A 233 15.16 10.29 -7.90
C LEU A 233 15.66 8.99 -8.54
N ALA A 234 16.95 8.68 -8.38
CA ALA A 234 17.55 7.47 -8.90
C ALA A 234 16.87 6.22 -8.30
N TRP A 235 16.67 6.21 -6.99
CA TRP A 235 16.04 5.08 -6.33
C TRP A 235 14.62 4.84 -6.82
N GLU A 236 13.77 5.87 -6.93
CA GLU A 236 12.39 5.71 -7.40
C GLU A 236 12.31 5.20 -8.84
N ILE A 237 13.18 5.69 -9.74
CA ILE A 237 13.23 5.26 -11.14
C ILE A 237 13.72 3.81 -11.28
N TYR A 238 14.74 3.42 -10.51
CA TYR A 238 15.36 2.11 -10.65
C TYR A 238 14.74 1.02 -9.77
N PHE A 239 14.00 1.38 -8.71
CA PHE A 239 13.33 0.42 -7.83
C PHE A 239 12.49 -0.63 -8.59
N PRO A 240 11.64 -0.27 -9.57
CA PRO A 240 10.80 -1.22 -10.31
C PRO A 240 11.57 -2.37 -10.98
N VAL A 241 12.83 -2.12 -11.34
CA VAL A 241 13.71 -3.10 -11.99
C VAL A 241 14.60 -3.77 -10.96
N LEU A 242 15.30 -3.00 -10.12
CA LEU A 242 16.34 -3.51 -9.23
C LEU A 242 15.79 -4.34 -8.05
N ILE A 243 14.53 -4.16 -7.65
CA ILE A 243 13.93 -4.92 -6.55
C ILE A 243 13.85 -6.43 -6.81
N TRP A 244 13.79 -6.83 -8.09
CA TRP A 244 13.69 -8.23 -8.49
C TRP A 244 15.02 -8.98 -8.36
N PHE A 245 16.15 -8.26 -8.41
CA PHE A 245 17.49 -8.83 -8.30
C PHE A 245 17.84 -9.09 -6.84
N LYS A 246 18.02 -10.37 -6.46
CA LYS A 246 18.26 -10.78 -5.07
C LYS A 246 19.39 -10.01 -4.35
N PRO A 247 20.56 -9.74 -4.97
CA PRO A 247 21.65 -9.01 -4.30
C PRO A 247 21.28 -7.56 -3.96
N LEU A 248 20.51 -6.90 -4.83
CA LEU A 248 20.14 -5.49 -4.68
C LEU A 248 18.84 -5.29 -3.91
N ARG A 249 17.99 -6.33 -3.82
CA ARG A 249 16.68 -6.25 -3.17
C ARG A 249 16.77 -5.70 -1.76
N ASN A 250 17.66 -6.24 -0.92
CA ASN A 250 17.76 -5.80 0.47
C ASN A 250 18.21 -4.34 0.56
N PHE A 251 19.13 -3.91 -0.30
CA PHE A 251 19.52 -2.51 -0.39
C PHE A 251 18.34 -1.63 -0.79
N MET A 252 17.56 -2.02 -1.82
CA MET A 252 16.38 -1.28 -2.26
C MET A 252 15.32 -1.15 -1.16
N LEU A 253 15.08 -2.23 -0.41
CA LEU A 253 14.15 -2.23 0.71
C LEU A 253 14.64 -1.37 1.88
N LEU A 254 15.91 -1.48 2.27
CA LEU A 254 16.49 -0.69 3.37
C LEU A 254 16.51 0.80 3.03
N PHE A 255 16.91 1.17 1.81
CA PHE A 255 16.85 2.56 1.35
C PHE A 255 15.40 3.05 1.37
N GLY A 256 14.46 2.25 0.87
CA GLY A 256 13.03 2.58 0.90
C GLY A 256 12.50 2.81 2.31
N VAL A 257 12.88 1.96 3.27
CA VAL A 257 12.53 2.13 4.69
C VAL A 257 13.11 3.43 5.23
N ALA A 258 14.39 3.72 4.99
CA ALA A 258 15.03 4.95 5.43
C ALA A 258 14.37 6.19 4.82
N LEU A 259 14.06 6.16 3.51
CA LEU A 259 13.35 7.22 2.80
C LEU A 259 12.00 7.51 3.43
N HIS A 260 11.18 6.48 3.68
CA HIS A 260 9.83 6.68 4.23
C HIS A 260 9.85 7.03 5.72
N ILE A 261 10.81 6.55 6.51
CA ILE A 261 11.03 7.07 7.87
C ILE A 261 11.37 8.56 7.79
N GLY A 262 12.26 8.96 6.88
CA GLY A 262 12.56 10.37 6.60
C GLY A 262 11.31 11.17 6.28
N ILE A 263 10.45 10.68 5.37
CA ILE A 263 9.17 11.32 5.04
C ILE A 263 8.28 11.44 6.29
N GLY A 264 8.15 10.40 7.11
CA GLY A 264 7.29 10.43 8.30
C GLY A 264 7.79 11.37 9.41
N LEU A 265 9.11 11.62 9.46
CA LEU A 265 9.74 12.54 10.41
C LEU A 265 9.71 13.99 9.89
N VAL A 266 9.94 14.19 8.59
CA VAL A 266 10.07 15.52 7.98
C VAL A 266 8.72 16.05 7.55
N VAL A 267 7.88 15.25 6.91
CA VAL A 267 6.59 15.65 6.32
C VAL A 267 5.45 15.15 7.22
N ASN A 268 4.40 15.96 7.39
CA ASN A 268 3.27 15.63 8.26
C ASN A 268 2.29 14.57 7.68
N ILE A 269 2.82 13.47 7.12
CA ILE A 269 2.07 12.36 6.51
C ILE A 269 2.53 10.98 7.02
N PRO A 270 2.55 10.74 8.35
CA PRO A 270 3.13 9.52 8.94
C PRO A 270 2.43 8.24 8.49
N PHE A 271 1.13 8.26 8.19
CA PHE A 271 0.41 7.09 7.70
C PHE A 271 0.77 6.76 6.24
N PHE A 272 1.05 7.75 5.39
CA PHE A 272 1.59 7.49 4.05
C PHE A 272 2.96 6.80 4.15
N ALA A 273 3.86 7.32 4.98
CA ALA A 273 5.14 6.67 5.24
C ALA A 273 4.97 5.23 5.73
N SER A 274 4.05 5.02 6.68
CA SER A 274 3.79 3.71 7.28
C SER A 274 3.27 2.69 6.27
N ILE A 275 2.30 3.06 5.40
CA ILE A 275 1.75 2.11 4.43
C ILE A 275 2.79 1.70 3.38
N MET A 276 3.68 2.62 3.00
CA MET A 276 4.78 2.32 2.08
C MET A 276 5.82 1.39 2.71
N ILE A 277 6.17 1.59 3.99
CA ILE A 277 7.05 0.66 4.72
C ILE A 277 6.41 -0.72 4.84
N ILE A 278 5.13 -0.79 5.19
CA ILE A 278 4.37 -2.05 5.28
C ILE A 278 4.38 -2.78 3.92
N SER A 279 4.27 -2.03 2.82
CA SER A 279 4.28 -2.59 1.46
C SER A 279 5.55 -3.39 1.15
N TYR A 280 6.69 -3.06 1.76
CA TYR A 280 7.94 -3.80 1.57
C TYR A 280 7.91 -5.23 2.11
N LEU A 281 6.99 -5.55 3.03
CA LEU A 281 6.83 -6.90 3.57
C LEU A 281 6.56 -7.92 2.44
N VAL A 282 5.88 -7.52 1.36
CA VAL A 282 5.60 -8.44 0.24
C VAL A 282 6.82 -8.78 -0.62
N PHE A 283 7.95 -8.09 -0.44
CA PHE A 283 9.21 -8.37 -1.15
C PHE A 283 10.20 -9.20 -0.32
N LEU A 284 9.92 -9.41 0.97
CA LEU A 284 10.78 -10.23 1.83
C LEU A 284 10.92 -11.65 1.26
N ASP A 285 12.11 -12.23 1.49
CA ASP A 285 12.30 -13.65 1.26
C ASP A 285 11.36 -14.45 2.17
N GLU A 286 10.70 -15.46 1.61
CA GLU A 286 9.67 -16.22 2.34
C GLU A 286 10.26 -16.93 3.57
N THR A 287 11.53 -17.33 3.53
CA THR A 287 12.19 -17.96 4.69
C THR A 287 12.38 -16.96 5.85
N VAL A 288 12.69 -15.71 5.53
CA VAL A 288 12.82 -14.62 6.50
C VAL A 288 11.45 -14.26 7.06
N ALA A 289 10.45 -14.09 6.19
CA ALA A 289 9.08 -13.81 6.57
C ALA A 289 8.50 -14.90 7.49
N ALA A 290 8.73 -16.18 7.16
CA ALA A 290 8.28 -17.32 7.97
C ALA A 290 8.94 -17.34 9.36
N ARG A 291 10.23 -16.98 9.45
CA ARG A 291 10.94 -16.86 10.73
C ARG A 291 10.35 -15.76 11.61
N ILE A 292 10.09 -14.58 11.03
CA ILE A 292 9.46 -13.45 11.73
C ILE A 292 8.07 -13.88 12.21
N TRP A 293 7.28 -14.47 11.33
CA TRP A 293 5.93 -14.95 11.65
C TRP A 293 5.91 -15.94 12.81
N LYS A 294 6.82 -16.92 12.81
CA LYS A 294 6.95 -17.90 13.90
C LYS A 294 7.26 -17.23 15.23
N LYS A 295 8.16 -16.25 15.26
CA LYS A 295 8.52 -15.50 16.48
C LYS A 295 7.32 -14.72 17.03
N LEU A 296 6.56 -14.05 16.17
CA LEU A 296 5.36 -13.30 16.59
C LEU A 296 4.33 -14.24 17.25
N LYS A 297 4.11 -15.43 16.67
CA LYS A 297 3.19 -16.41 17.25
C LYS A 297 3.66 -16.99 18.58
N GLN A 298 4.97 -17.18 18.75
CA GLN A 298 5.53 -17.62 20.02
C GLN A 298 5.34 -16.55 21.11
N ALA A 299 5.56 -15.27 20.78
CA ALA A 299 5.35 -14.17 21.71
C ALA A 299 3.88 -14.03 22.13
N GLU A 300 2.94 -14.11 21.17
CA GLU A 300 1.49 -14.09 21.41
C GLU A 300 1.07 -15.20 22.38
N MET A 301 1.55 -16.43 22.16
CA MET A 301 1.24 -17.56 23.04
C MET A 301 1.79 -17.37 24.46
N LEU A 302 3.00 -16.82 24.61
CA LEU A 302 3.59 -16.56 25.92
C LEU A 302 2.87 -15.43 26.68
N SER A 303 2.29 -14.46 25.99
CA SER A 303 1.49 -13.40 26.62
C SER A 303 0.12 -13.85 27.12
N VAL A 304 -0.44 -14.96 26.60
CA VAL A 304 -1.73 -15.51 27.05
C VAL A 304 -1.57 -16.42 28.28
N ILE A 305 -0.35 -16.94 28.52
CA ILE A 305 -0.04 -17.86 29.63
C ILE A 305 0.39 -17.09 30.90
N ARG A 306 0.73 -15.80 30.77
CA ARG A 306 1.05 -14.90 31.90
C ARG A 306 -0.18 -14.13 32.32
#